data_AF-A0A3M0KVS2-F1
#
_entry.id   AF-A0A3M0KVS2-F1
#
_cell.length_a   1.000
_cell.length_b   1.000
_cell.length_c   1.000
_cell.angle_alpha   90.00
_cell.angle_beta   90.00
_cell.angle_gamma   90.00
#
_symmetry.space_group_name_H-M   'P 1'
#
loop_
_entity.id
_entity.type
_entity.pdbx_description
1 polymer ?
#
loop_
_entity_poly.entity_id
_entity_poly.type
_entity_poly.pdbx_seq_one_letter_code
_entity_poly.pdbx_strand_id
1 'polypeptide(L)'
;MNEVESEGKGEKANLLPLREIPTAPGIIGYVNVPINTSNVRAFKKEMEKLMDDPLGVSERLDEFLGTSIYSYEDLTAILRSLFNTEEREMIRQAGIREWERRNPQSTPRDQKWPSQDPRWNAQTEEGRRSMIDMRNIIIQGIREAVPQGQNLSKVFGECQGKDETPTE
;
A
#
# COMPACT_ATOMS: atom_id res chain seq x y z
N MET A 1 -28.17 -0.12 28.03
CA MET A 1 -27.07 0.77 27.62
C MET A 1 -25.86 0.51 28.50
N ASN A 2 -24.78 0.02 27.92
CA ASN A 2 -23.53 0.76 27.78
C ASN A 2 -22.49 -0.17 27.15
N GLU A 3 -22.21 0.13 25.88
CA GLU A 3 -21.05 -0.33 25.12
C GLU A 3 -19.78 -0.01 25.92
N VAL A 4 -18.94 -1.03 26.13
CA VAL A 4 -17.53 -0.81 26.40
C VAL A 4 -16.83 -1.01 25.07
N GLU A 5 -16.42 0.11 24.49
CA GLU A 5 -15.52 0.20 23.36
C GLU A 5 -14.32 -0.72 23.60
N SER A 6 -14.28 -1.84 22.87
CA SER A 6 -13.04 -2.58 22.69
C SER A 6 -12.17 -1.76 21.76
N GLU A 7 -11.32 -0.91 22.35
CA GLU A 7 -10.19 -0.31 21.66
C GLU A 7 -9.40 -1.45 21.00
N GLY A 8 -9.55 -1.54 19.69
CA GLY A 8 -8.79 -2.45 18.84
C GLY A 8 -7.32 -2.27 19.16
N LYS A 9 -6.73 -3.34 19.68
CA LYS A 9 -5.29 -3.49 19.88
C LYS A 9 -4.64 -3.43 18.50
N GLY A 10 -4.47 -2.22 17.97
CA GLY A 10 -3.69 -1.97 16.78
C GLY A 10 -2.29 -2.43 17.10
N GLU A 11 -1.89 -3.59 16.57
CA GLU A 11 -0.51 -3.99 16.52
C GLU A 11 0.29 -2.75 16.10
N LYS A 12 1.18 -2.31 17.00
CA LYS A 12 2.15 -1.27 16.66
C LYS A 12 3.05 -1.90 15.61
N ALA A 13 2.68 -1.79 14.34
CA ALA A 13 3.57 -2.08 13.24
C ALA A 13 4.76 -1.13 13.42
N ASN A 14 5.87 -1.67 13.94
CA ASN A 14 7.13 -0.94 14.03
C ASN A 14 7.67 -0.83 12.60
N LEU A 15 7.14 0.12 11.84
CA LEU A 15 7.55 0.39 10.46
C LEU A 15 9.00 0.87 10.50
N LEU A 16 9.89 0.07 9.93
CA LEU A 16 11.33 0.29 9.94
C LEU A 16 11.89 0.32 8.50
N PRO A 17 11.39 1.23 7.63
CA PRO A 17 11.87 1.29 6.26
C PRO A 17 13.37 1.58 6.19
N LEU A 18 14.00 1.05 5.14
CA LEU A 18 15.37 1.37 4.79
C LEU A 18 15.44 2.78 4.21
N ARG A 19 16.41 3.57 4.66
CA ARG A 19 16.78 4.86 4.08
C ARG A 19 18.19 4.82 3.53
N GLU A 20 18.35 5.44 2.37
CA GLU A 20 19.63 5.74 1.77
C GLU A 20 20.33 6.84 2.58
N ILE A 21 21.56 6.57 3.00
CA ILE A 21 22.42 7.54 3.65
C ILE A 21 23.79 7.56 2.96
N PRO A 22 24.41 8.73 2.73
CA PRO A 22 25.79 8.78 2.30
C PRO A 22 26.68 8.29 3.45
N THR A 23 27.36 7.17 3.27
CA THR A 23 28.30 6.62 4.27
C THR A 23 29.74 7.02 3.99
N ALA A 24 30.07 7.26 2.72
CA ALA A 24 31.33 7.84 2.28
C ALA A 24 31.11 8.56 0.92
N PRO A 25 32.06 9.38 0.44
CA PRO A 25 31.96 9.98 -0.89
C PRO A 25 31.74 8.91 -1.98
N GLY A 26 30.58 8.96 -2.64
CA GLY A 26 30.20 8.01 -3.68
C GLY A 26 29.68 6.65 -3.16
N ILE A 27 29.59 6.44 -1.84
CA ILE A 27 29.07 5.21 -1.24
C ILE A 27 27.77 5.52 -0.49
N ILE A 28 26.69 4.89 -0.94
CA ILE A 28 25.38 4.91 -0.28
C ILE A 28 25.28 3.67 0.60
N GLY A 29 25.01 3.87 1.89
CA GLY A 29 24.61 2.82 2.81
C GLY A 29 23.09 2.86 3.06
N TYR A 30 22.56 1.76 3.57
CA TYR A 30 21.15 1.64 3.89
C TYR A 30 20.97 1.36 5.38
N VAL A 31 20.11 2.14 6.04
CA VAL A 31 19.82 1.99 7.47
C VAL A 31 18.32 1.98 7.73
N ASN A 32 17.88 1.18 8.70
CA ASN A 32 16.48 1.14 9.13
C ASN A 32 16.18 2.36 9.99
N VAL A 33 15.16 3.14 9.61
CA VAL A 33 14.75 4.33 10.36
C VAL A 33 13.28 4.18 10.77
N PRO A 34 12.97 4.18 12.08
CA PRO A 34 11.59 4.05 12.53
C PRO A 34 10.73 5.24 12.11
N ILE A 35 9.51 4.95 11.65
CA ILE A 35 8.51 5.99 11.41
C ILE A 35 7.88 6.41 12.73
N ASN A 36 7.74 7.72 12.93
CA ASN A 36 7.04 8.26 14.09
C ASN A 36 5.55 7.88 14.05
N THR A 37 5.08 7.23 15.11
CA THR A 37 3.65 6.85 15.29
C THR A 37 2.68 8.02 15.18
N SER A 38 3.08 9.24 15.57
CA SER A 38 2.28 10.45 15.39
C SER A 38 2.05 10.79 13.91
N ASN A 39 3.06 10.56 13.06
CA ASN A 39 2.94 10.77 11.61
C ASN A 39 1.98 9.75 11.01
N VAL A 40 2.02 8.49 11.46
CA VAL A 40 1.10 7.44 10.99
C VAL A 40 -0.35 7.80 11.31
N ARG A 41 -0.62 8.30 12.53
CA ARG A 41 -1.98 8.70 12.93
C ARG A 41 -2.49 9.91 12.15
N ALA A 42 -1.63 10.90 11.95
CA ALA A 42 -1.97 12.08 11.15
C ALA A 42 -2.26 11.69 9.70
N PHE A 43 -1.40 10.86 9.12
CA PHE A 43 -1.56 10.31 7.78
C PHE A 43 -2.87 9.54 7.63
N LYS A 44 -3.21 8.66 8.58
CA LYS A 44 -4.48 7.93 8.55
C LYS A 44 -5.70 8.87 8.47
N LYS A 45 -5.72 9.94 9.28
CA LYS A 45 -6.80 10.95 9.26
C LYS A 45 -6.87 11.73 7.95
N GLU A 46 -5.72 11.94 7.30
CA GLU A 46 -5.67 12.62 6.01
C GLU A 46 -6.17 11.70 4.89
N MET A 47 -5.76 10.43 4.91
CA MET A 47 -6.24 9.41 3.98
C MET A 47 -7.75 9.22 4.09
N GLU A 48 -8.31 9.19 5.30
CA GLU A 48 -9.77 9.11 5.53
C GLU A 48 -10.54 10.25 4.86
N LYS A 49 -9.99 11.47 4.85
CA LYS A 49 -10.59 12.62 4.16
C LYS A 49 -10.50 12.55 2.64
N LEU A 50 -9.51 11.81 2.15
CA LEU A 50 -9.23 11.66 0.72
C LEU A 50 -9.90 10.39 0.16
N MET A 51 -10.65 9.61 0.95
CA MET A 51 -11.31 8.39 0.46
C MET A 51 -12.30 8.65 -0.69
N ASP A 52 -12.71 9.88 -0.96
CA ASP A 52 -13.48 10.22 -2.16
C ASP A 52 -12.62 10.59 -3.38
N ASP A 53 -11.31 10.74 -3.22
CA ASP A 53 -10.34 11.14 -4.25
C ASP A 53 -9.21 10.09 -4.42
N PRO A 54 -9.37 9.15 -5.37
CA PRO A 54 -8.34 8.16 -5.71
C PRO A 54 -6.96 8.76 -6.00
N LEU A 55 -6.92 9.92 -6.66
CA LEU A 55 -5.69 10.57 -7.04
C LEU A 55 -5.01 11.15 -5.80
N GLY A 56 -5.75 11.91 -4.98
CA GLY A 56 -5.26 12.46 -3.73
C GLY A 56 -4.74 11.39 -2.76
N VAL A 57 -5.43 10.25 -2.64
CA VAL A 57 -4.97 9.09 -1.84
C VAL A 57 -3.65 8.56 -2.37
N SER A 58 -3.51 8.40 -3.69
CA SER A 58 -2.28 7.90 -4.28
C SER A 58 -1.10 8.86 -4.09
N GLU A 59 -1.32 10.16 -4.23
CA GLU A 59 -0.30 11.20 -4.08
C GLU A 59 0.14 11.32 -2.62
N ARG A 60 -0.81 11.32 -1.68
CA ARG A 60 -0.48 11.33 -0.25
C ARG A 60 0.25 10.09 0.20
N LEU A 61 -0.12 8.90 -0.30
CA LEU A 61 0.63 7.69 0.00
C LEU A 61 2.04 7.75 -0.59
N ASP A 62 2.21 8.25 -1.80
CA ASP A 62 3.53 8.42 -2.43
C ASP A 62 4.42 9.40 -1.64
N GLU A 63 3.86 10.52 -1.18
CA GLU A 63 4.53 11.49 -0.30
C GLU A 63 4.93 10.88 1.05
N PHE A 64 4.01 10.12 1.68
CA PHE A 64 4.26 9.48 2.97
C PHE A 64 5.38 8.43 2.91
N LEU A 65 5.39 7.63 1.85
CA LEU A 65 6.45 6.64 1.63
C LEU A 65 7.76 7.36 1.24
N GLY A 66 7.68 8.46 0.49
CA GLY A 66 8.85 9.22 0.06
C GLY A 66 9.87 8.33 -0.67
N THR A 67 11.16 8.61 -0.46
CA THR A 67 12.27 7.85 -1.07
C THR A 67 12.72 6.63 -0.24
N SER A 68 12.00 6.31 0.82
CA SER A 68 12.31 5.16 1.67
C SER A 68 11.96 3.84 0.98
N ILE A 69 12.75 2.80 1.23
CA ILE A 69 12.49 1.44 0.75
C ILE A 69 11.78 0.69 1.86
N TYR A 70 10.55 0.27 1.60
CA TYR A 70 9.71 -0.44 2.54
C TYR A 70 9.74 -1.94 2.24
N SER A 71 9.84 -2.76 3.27
CA SER A 71 9.75 -4.20 3.12
C SER A 71 8.36 -4.65 2.66
N TYR A 72 8.26 -5.89 2.20
CA TYR A 72 6.96 -6.51 1.93
C TYR A 72 6.02 -6.43 3.14
N GLU A 73 6.54 -6.71 4.34
CA GLU A 73 5.78 -6.64 5.59
C GLU A 73 5.33 -5.21 5.90
N ASP A 74 6.21 -4.22 5.75
CA ASP A 74 5.87 -2.81 5.99
C ASP A 74 4.77 -2.34 5.04
N LEU A 75 4.93 -2.56 3.73
CA LEU A 75 3.93 -2.16 2.72
C LEU A 75 2.59 -2.85 2.97
N THR A 76 2.63 -4.14 3.32
CA THR A 76 1.42 -4.92 3.62
C THR A 76 0.74 -4.41 4.90
N ALA A 77 1.50 -4.08 5.95
CA ALA A 77 0.98 -3.54 7.20
C ALA A 77 0.35 -2.14 6.99
N ILE A 78 1.00 -1.28 6.21
CA ILE A 78 0.46 0.03 5.83
C ILE A 78 -0.87 -0.15 5.11
N LEU A 79 -0.92 -1.00 4.07
CA LEU A 79 -2.15 -1.24 3.32
C LEU A 79 -3.27 -1.82 4.20
N ARG A 80 -2.97 -2.78 5.07
CA ARG A 80 -3.93 -3.36 6.02
C ARG A 80 -4.49 -2.34 7.02
N SER A 81 -3.70 -1.32 7.35
CA SER A 81 -4.15 -0.25 8.25
C SER A 81 -5.04 0.78 7.55
N LEU A 82 -4.95 0.89 6.23
CA LEU A 82 -5.64 1.91 5.44
C LEU A 82 -6.90 1.36 4.75
N PHE A 83 -6.81 0.14 4.23
CA PHE A 83 -7.80 -0.45 3.35
C PHE A 83 -8.27 -1.81 3.87
N ASN A 84 -9.54 -2.12 3.64
CA ASN A 84 -10.12 -3.42 3.93
C ASN A 84 -9.61 -4.49 2.93
N THR A 85 -10.09 -5.72 3.05
CA THR A 85 -9.62 -6.83 2.19
C THR A 85 -10.03 -6.67 0.73
N GLU A 86 -11.25 -6.23 0.44
CA GLU A 86 -11.76 -6.07 -0.92
C GLU A 86 -11.07 -4.91 -1.65
N GLU A 87 -10.91 -3.77 -0.96
CA GLU A 87 -10.17 -2.60 -1.44
C GLU A 87 -8.74 -2.98 -1.84
N ARG A 88 -8.05 -3.74 -0.98
CA ARG A 88 -6.70 -4.21 -1.28
C ARG A 88 -6.64 -5.12 -2.50
N GLU A 89 -7.65 -5.96 -2.70
CA GLU A 89 -7.71 -6.85 -3.86
C GLU A 89 -7.97 -6.05 -5.15
N MET A 90 -8.87 -5.06 -5.12
CA MET A 90 -9.11 -4.16 -6.25
C MET A 90 -7.86 -3.37 -6.62
N ILE A 91 -7.19 -2.74 -5.64
CA ILE A 91 -5.93 -2.02 -5.84
C ILE A 91 -4.88 -2.95 -6.46
N ARG A 92 -4.77 -4.18 -5.96
CA ARG A 92 -3.81 -5.17 -6.48
C ARG A 92 -4.11 -5.54 -7.93
N GLN A 93 -5.37 -5.84 -8.26
CA GLN A 93 -5.77 -6.20 -9.61
C GLN A 93 -5.52 -5.05 -10.59
N ALA A 94 -5.88 -3.82 -10.22
CA ALA A 94 -5.67 -2.64 -11.03
C ALA A 94 -4.16 -2.35 -11.24
N GLY A 95 -3.38 -2.39 -10.16
CA GLY A 95 -1.94 -2.14 -10.20
C GLY A 95 -1.20 -3.16 -11.06
N ILE A 96 -1.50 -4.44 -10.89
CA ILE A 96 -0.92 -5.51 -11.70
C ILE A 96 -1.30 -5.36 -13.18
N ARG A 97 -2.56 -5.06 -13.48
CA ARG A 97 -3.03 -4.88 -14.86
C ARG A 97 -2.26 -3.76 -15.56
N GLU A 98 -2.06 -2.64 -14.87
CA GLU A 98 -1.32 -1.50 -15.41
C GLU A 98 0.18 -1.81 -15.53
N TRP A 99 0.75 -2.56 -14.58
CA TRP A 99 2.13 -3.04 -14.69
C TRP A 99 2.34 -3.93 -15.90
N GLU A 100 1.47 -4.92 -16.13
CA GLU A 100 1.50 -5.82 -17.29
C GLU A 100 1.39 -5.03 -18.61
N ARG A 101 0.51 -4.02 -18.65
CA ARG A 101 0.37 -3.14 -19.82
C ARG A 101 1.66 -2.37 -20.13
N ARG A 102 2.36 -1.87 -19.11
CA ARG A 102 3.64 -1.16 -19.28
C ARG A 102 4.82 -2.10 -19.52
N ASN A 103 4.71 -3.36 -19.12
CA ASN A 103 5.80 -4.33 -19.14
C ASN A 103 5.36 -5.66 -19.81
N PRO A 104 5.03 -5.66 -21.11
CA PRO A 104 4.47 -6.82 -21.81
C PRO A 104 5.41 -8.04 -21.89
N GLN A 105 6.69 -7.89 -21.52
CA GLN A 105 7.71 -8.94 -21.55
C GLN A 105 8.27 -9.27 -20.15
N SER A 106 7.70 -8.72 -19.07
CA SER A 106 8.19 -8.96 -17.71
C SER A 106 7.71 -10.28 -17.11
N THR A 107 8.39 -10.70 -16.04
CA THR A 107 8.10 -11.90 -15.24
C THR A 107 6.66 -11.97 -14.71
N PRO A 108 6.18 -13.17 -14.30
CA PRO A 108 4.79 -13.41 -13.94
C PRO A 108 4.25 -12.47 -12.85
N ARG A 109 2.98 -12.09 -13.01
CA ARG A 109 2.12 -11.33 -12.08
C ARG A 109 2.43 -11.49 -10.60
N ASP A 110 2.48 -12.73 -10.12
CA ASP A 110 2.64 -13.05 -8.69
C ASP A 110 4.05 -12.78 -8.16
N GLN A 111 5.03 -12.56 -9.02
CA GLN A 111 6.38 -12.24 -8.59
C GLN A 111 6.55 -10.74 -8.24
N LYS A 112 5.68 -9.86 -8.73
CA LYS A 112 5.83 -8.40 -8.58
C LYS A 112 5.00 -7.80 -7.46
N TRP A 113 3.81 -8.35 -7.22
CA TRP A 113 3.06 -8.12 -5.98
C TRP A 113 2.54 -9.46 -5.47
N PRO A 114 3.35 -10.19 -4.69
CA PRO A 114 2.99 -11.52 -4.20
C PRO A 114 1.91 -11.44 -3.10
N SER A 115 1.07 -12.47 -3.03
CA SER A 115 0.03 -12.62 -2.00
C SER A 115 0.59 -13.05 -0.64
N GLN A 116 1.80 -13.61 -0.64
CA GLN A 116 2.53 -14.07 0.53
C GLN A 116 3.93 -13.45 0.56
N ASP A 117 4.60 -13.51 1.72
CA ASP A 117 5.94 -12.96 1.86
C ASP A 117 6.94 -13.65 0.90
N PRO A 118 7.52 -12.91 -0.05
CA PRO A 118 8.51 -13.45 -0.99
C PRO A 118 9.92 -13.56 -0.37
N ARG A 119 10.10 -13.12 0.88
CA ARG A 119 11.37 -13.07 1.61
C ARG A 119 12.44 -12.24 0.88
N TRP A 120 12.04 -11.12 0.28
CA TRP A 120 12.97 -10.22 -0.39
C TRP A 120 13.99 -9.64 0.59
N ASN A 121 15.26 -9.70 0.21
CA ASN A 121 16.35 -9.18 1.02
C ASN A 121 16.60 -7.70 0.70
N ALA A 122 16.38 -6.80 1.67
CA ALA A 122 16.55 -5.37 1.48
C ALA A 122 18.01 -4.92 1.34
N GLN A 123 18.96 -5.83 1.55
CA GLN A 123 20.39 -5.58 1.45
C GLN A 123 20.94 -5.97 0.08
N THR A 124 20.16 -6.67 -0.76
CA THR A 124 20.51 -6.95 -2.15
C THR A 124 19.84 -5.95 -3.09
N GLU A 125 20.48 -5.65 -4.22
CA GLU A 125 19.92 -4.75 -5.24
C GLU A 125 18.62 -5.33 -5.82
N GLU A 126 18.56 -6.64 -6.05
CA GLU A 126 17.39 -7.32 -6.59
C GLU A 126 16.20 -7.28 -5.63
N GLY A 127 16.46 -7.43 -4.33
CA GLY A 127 15.42 -7.33 -3.31
C GLY A 127 14.90 -5.90 -3.18
N ARG A 128 15.81 -4.91 -3.15
CA ARG A 128 15.42 -3.48 -3.18
C ARG A 128 14.61 -3.14 -4.41
N ARG A 129 15.01 -3.62 -5.60
CA ARG A 129 14.27 -3.43 -6.85
C ARG A 129 12.84 -3.97 -6.74
N SER A 130 12.69 -5.18 -6.19
CA SER A 130 11.38 -5.81 -6.05
C SER A 130 10.47 -5.05 -5.07
N MET A 131 11.02 -4.54 -3.97
CA MET A 131 10.29 -3.66 -3.02
C MET A 131 9.86 -2.35 -3.66
N ILE A 132 10.74 -1.71 -4.44
CA ILE A 132 10.44 -0.47 -5.17
C ILE A 132 9.37 -0.73 -6.24
N ASP A 133 9.47 -1.84 -6.98
CA ASP A 133 8.45 -2.24 -7.96
C ASP A 133 7.09 -2.42 -7.27
N MET A 134 7.04 -3.16 -6.16
CA MET A 134 5.79 -3.34 -5.39
C MET A 134 5.20 -2.02 -4.93
N ARG A 135 6.02 -1.11 -4.35
CA ARG A 135 5.58 0.26 -3.99
C ARG A 135 4.93 0.96 -5.18
N ASN A 136 5.57 0.95 -6.34
CA ASN A 136 5.07 1.65 -7.53
C ASN A 136 3.76 1.04 -8.06
N ILE A 137 3.66 -0.30 -8.02
CA ILE A 137 2.43 -1.01 -8.40
C ILE A 137 1.29 -0.67 -7.43
N ILE A 138 1.56 -0.53 -6.12
CA ILE A 138 0.57 -0.09 -5.13
C ILE A 138 0.05 1.31 -5.46
N ILE A 139 0.95 2.29 -5.63
CA ILE A 139 0.56 3.68 -5.91
C ILE A 139 -0.27 3.75 -7.20
N GLN A 140 0.17 3.05 -8.25
CA GLN A 140 -0.57 3.00 -9.49
C GLN A 140 -1.90 2.25 -9.36
N GLY A 141 -1.94 1.17 -8.59
CA GLY A 141 -3.15 0.41 -8.34
C GLY A 141 -4.24 1.24 -7.67
N ILE A 142 -3.88 2.14 -6.75
CA ILE A 142 -4.85 3.07 -6.14
C ILE A 142 -5.40 4.04 -7.18
N ARG A 143 -4.55 4.54 -8.08
CA ARG A 143 -4.97 5.44 -9.18
C ARG A 143 -5.93 4.77 -10.17
N GLU A 144 -5.69 3.50 -10.48
CA GLU A 144 -6.41 2.77 -11.52
C GLU A 144 -7.60 1.95 -11.00
N ALA A 145 -7.63 1.61 -9.71
CA ALA A 145 -8.73 0.86 -9.10
C ALA A 145 -10.05 1.62 -9.15
N VAL A 146 -10.00 2.95 -9.35
CA VAL A 146 -11.17 3.79 -9.53
C VAL A 146 -11.05 4.52 -10.86
N PRO A 147 -12.02 4.35 -11.78
CA PRO A 147 -12.09 5.11 -13.02
C PRO A 147 -11.97 6.61 -12.72
N GLN A 148 -11.08 7.29 -13.44
CA GLN A 148 -10.83 8.72 -13.27
C GLN A 148 -12.16 9.51 -13.30
N GLY A 149 -12.56 10.07 -12.16
CA GLY A 149 -13.86 10.75 -11.98
C GLY A 149 -14.91 10.03 -11.13
N GLN A 150 -14.58 8.87 -10.54
CA GLN A 150 -15.41 8.19 -9.53
C GLN A 150 -14.80 8.33 -8.12
N ASN A 151 -15.63 8.25 -7.08
CA ASN A 151 -15.19 8.31 -5.68
C ASN A 151 -14.83 6.90 -5.17
N LEU A 152 -13.72 6.74 -4.42
CA LEU A 152 -13.37 5.43 -3.87
C LEU A 152 -14.47 4.92 -2.93
N SER A 153 -15.05 5.77 -2.08
CA SER A 153 -16.13 5.36 -1.17
C SER A 153 -17.35 4.74 -1.87
N LYS A 154 -17.64 5.14 -3.12
CA LYS A 154 -18.70 4.51 -3.92
C LYS A 154 -18.24 3.22 -4.56
N VAL A 155 -17.08 3.21 -5.22
CA VAL A 155 -16.56 2.01 -5.89
C VAL A 155 -16.28 0.89 -4.88
N PHE A 156 -15.70 1.24 -3.74
CA PHE A 156 -15.44 0.31 -2.64
C PHE A 156 -16.71 -0.04 -1.86
N GLY A 157 -17.65 0.90 -1.72
CA GLY A 157 -18.96 0.63 -1.13
C GLY A 157 -19.87 -0.25 -2.00
N GLU A 158 -19.74 -0.19 -3.33
CA GLU A 158 -20.48 -1.02 -4.29
C GLU A 158 -19.96 -2.46 -4.34
N CYS A 159 -18.67 -2.69 -4.07
CA CYS A 159 -18.15 -4.04 -3.80
C CYS A 159 -18.65 -4.60 -2.47
N GLN A 160 -18.91 -3.72 -1.49
CA GLN A 160 -19.46 -4.07 -0.20
C GLN A 160 -20.99 -4.16 -0.22
N GLY A 161 -21.51 -5.11 -1.01
CA GLY A 161 -22.81 -5.73 -0.75
C GLY A 161 -23.77 -5.82 -1.93
N LYS A 162 -24.00 -7.05 -2.38
CA LYS A 162 -25.34 -7.65 -2.50
C LYS A 162 -25.27 -9.16 -2.23
N ASP A 163 -25.17 -9.56 -0.96
CA ASP A 163 -25.85 -10.79 -0.52
C ASP A 163 -27.29 -10.39 -0.13
N GLU A 164 -28.03 -9.91 -1.14
CA GLU A 164 -29.49 -9.95 -1.06
C GLU A 164 -29.88 -11.33 -1.58
N THR A 165 -30.29 -12.21 -0.66
CA THR A 165 -30.92 -13.49 -0.98
C THR A 165 -32.02 -13.29 -2.03
N PRO A 166 -32.02 -14.05 -3.14
CA PRO A 166 -33.12 -14.01 -4.08
C PRO A 166 -34.33 -14.64 -3.39
N THR A 167 -35.33 -13.83 -3.09
CA THR A 167 -36.69 -14.34 -2.83
C THR A 167 -37.55 -13.96 -4.02
N GLU A 168 -37.69 -14.90 -4.94
CA GLU A 168 -38.96 -15.15 -5.63
C GLU A 168 -39.10 -16.65 -5.88
#